data_AF-A0A8X6UTF1-F1
#
_entry.id   AF-A0A8X6UTF1-F1
#
_cell.length_a   1.000
_cell.length_b   1.000
_cell.length_c   1.000
_cell.angle_alpha   90.00
_cell.angle_beta   90.00
_cell.angle_gamma   90.00
#
_symmetry.space_group_name_H-M   'P 1'
#
loop_
_entity.id
_entity.type
_entity.pdbx_description
1 polymer ?
#
loop_
_entity_poly.entity_id
_entity_poly.type
_entity_poly.pdbx_seq_one_letter_code
_entity_poly.pdbx_strand_id
1 'polypeptide(L)'
;MWQLTSRLEVLAQPITMKTLAVVLLSCLLPAALSWEFPGYPGVDCPTAREKMAQDPENRWMLPKCNDDGTYKDLQCYDQYPDVPDTCMCTALDGTPLTLPGFGLDVKTCVCFMAQYKISEHDPDAEMPKCEKDGSFAPLQCSEISKKCWCVDRNGNVLVPPSTEVHSCDSNDIRRFF
;
A
#
# COMPACT_ATOMS: atom_id res chain seq x y z
N MET A 1 -3.94 -83.09 4.44
CA MET A 1 -2.72 -82.83 3.65
C MET A 1 -2.74 -81.35 3.29
N TRP A 2 -1.76 -80.61 3.77
CA TRP A 2 -1.64 -79.14 3.71
C TRP A 2 -1.17 -78.65 2.34
N GLN A 3 -1.68 -77.50 1.86
CA GLN A 3 -1.00 -76.40 1.14
C GLN A 3 -2.06 -75.45 0.52
N LEU A 4 -2.25 -74.23 1.05
CA LEU A 4 -1.65 -72.95 0.60
C LEU A 4 -2.09 -72.48 -0.80
N THR A 5 -2.90 -71.41 -0.86
CA THR A 5 -2.51 -70.12 -1.47
C THR A 5 -3.58 -69.05 -1.23
N SER A 6 -3.07 -67.84 -1.02
CA SER A 6 -3.65 -66.55 -0.69
C SER A 6 -4.45 -65.88 -1.80
N ARG A 7 -5.46 -65.08 -1.44
CA ARG A 7 -5.76 -63.77 -2.04
C ARG A 7 -6.58 -62.93 -1.05
N LEU A 8 -5.93 -61.94 -0.45
CA LEU A 8 -6.57 -60.79 0.20
C LEU A 8 -7.12 -59.91 -0.93
N GLU A 9 -8.44 -59.90 -1.10
CA GLU A 9 -9.11 -58.87 -1.88
C GLU A 9 -9.37 -57.68 -0.95
N VAL A 10 -8.52 -56.67 -1.05
CA VAL A 10 -8.76 -55.35 -0.48
C VAL A 10 -9.98 -54.78 -1.21
N LEU A 11 -11.10 -54.64 -0.49
CA LEU A 11 -12.29 -53.95 -0.94
C LEU A 11 -11.94 -52.46 -1.16
N ALA A 12 -11.41 -52.13 -2.32
CA ALA A 12 -11.33 -50.76 -2.80
C ALA A 12 -12.76 -50.32 -3.17
N GLN A 13 -13.45 -49.72 -2.22
CA GLN A 13 -14.71 -49.02 -2.53
C GLN A 13 -14.38 -47.81 -3.42
N PRO A 14 -15.05 -47.63 -4.57
CA PRO A 14 -14.80 -46.50 -5.45
C PRO A 14 -15.20 -45.22 -4.73
N ILE A 15 -14.22 -44.34 -4.48
CA ILE A 15 -14.48 -42.98 -4.01
C ILE A 15 -15.31 -42.31 -5.09
N THR A 16 -16.61 -42.16 -4.85
CA THR A 16 -17.50 -41.54 -5.82
C THR A 16 -17.03 -40.12 -6.10
N MET A 17 -17.22 -39.65 -7.34
CA MET A 17 -16.83 -38.29 -7.75
C MET A 17 -17.39 -37.19 -6.82
N LYS A 18 -18.51 -37.47 -6.12
CA LYS A 18 -19.10 -36.61 -5.10
C LYS A 18 -18.24 -36.48 -3.83
N THR A 19 -17.66 -37.57 -3.33
CA THR A 19 -16.81 -37.53 -2.13
C THR A 19 -15.47 -36.84 -2.42
N LEU A 20 -14.92 -36.99 -3.63
CA LEU A 20 -13.73 -36.25 -4.09
C LEU A 20 -13.99 -34.74 -4.21
N ALA A 21 -15.15 -34.35 -4.74
CA ALA A 21 -15.55 -32.94 -4.83
C ALA A 21 -15.74 -32.28 -3.45
N VAL A 22 -16.33 -33.00 -2.48
CA VAL A 22 -16.53 -32.49 -1.12
C VAL A 22 -15.20 -32.27 -0.39
N VAL A 23 -14.25 -33.20 -0.52
CA VAL A 23 -12.92 -33.06 0.07
C VAL A 23 -12.16 -31.88 -0.56
N LEU A 24 -12.19 -31.75 -1.88
CA LEU A 24 -11.58 -30.61 -2.59
C LEU A 24 -12.20 -29.26 -2.18
N LEU A 25 -13.53 -29.15 -2.08
CA LEU A 25 -14.18 -27.93 -1.59
C LEU A 25 -13.81 -27.60 -0.13
N SER A 26 -13.71 -28.61 0.73
CA SER A 26 -13.36 -28.43 2.15
C SER A 26 -11.93 -27.95 2.37
N CYS A 27 -11.00 -28.27 1.45
CA CYS A 27 -9.61 -27.80 1.50
C CYS A 27 -9.41 -26.41 0.88
N LEU A 28 -10.33 -25.95 0.02
CA LEU A 28 -10.25 -24.63 -0.63
C LEU A 28 -10.85 -23.50 0.23
N LEU A 29 -11.81 -23.82 1.10
CA LEU A 29 -12.46 -22.83 1.98
C LEU A 29 -11.51 -22.19 3.02
N PRO A 30 -10.62 -22.94 3.71
CA PRO A 30 -9.71 -22.33 4.70
C PRO A 30 -8.66 -21.42 4.05
N ALA A 31 -8.17 -21.78 2.85
CA ALA A 31 -7.16 -20.99 2.14
C ALA A 31 -7.69 -19.60 1.70
N ALA A 32 -8.98 -19.50 1.37
CA ALA A 32 -9.62 -18.23 1.07
C ALA A 32 -9.82 -17.33 2.30
N LEU A 33 -9.87 -17.91 3.51
CA LEU A 33 -10.10 -17.19 4.77
C LEU A 33 -8.81 -16.84 5.53
N SER A 34 -7.63 -17.22 5.01
CA SER A 34 -6.35 -17.12 5.74
C SER A 34 -5.47 -15.93 5.37
N TRP A 35 -6.03 -14.92 4.70
CA TRP A 35 -5.27 -13.71 4.33
C TRP A 35 -6.14 -12.46 4.43
N GLU A 36 -6.80 -12.30 5.58
CA GLU A 36 -7.28 -10.99 6.01
C GLU A 36 -6.04 -10.16 6.37
N PHE A 37 -5.59 -9.33 5.43
CA PHE A 37 -4.57 -8.33 5.71
C PHE A 37 -5.07 -7.45 6.87
N PRO A 38 -4.26 -7.12 7.89
CA PRO A 38 -4.79 -6.41 9.05
C PRO A 38 -5.06 -4.95 8.69
N GLY A 39 -6.33 -4.69 8.44
CA GLY A 39 -6.88 -3.44 7.91
C GLY A 39 -8.08 -3.82 7.06
N TYR A 40 -9.30 -3.72 7.62
CA TYR A 40 -10.54 -4.09 6.95
C TYR A 40 -10.66 -3.39 5.58
N PRO A 41 -10.45 -4.07 4.45
CA PRO A 41 -10.51 -3.42 3.15
C PRO A 41 -11.96 -3.00 2.87
N GLY A 42 -12.16 -1.74 2.48
CA GLY A 42 -13.48 -1.26 2.05
C GLY A 42 -14.44 -0.84 3.16
N VAL A 43 -13.97 -0.55 4.37
CA VAL A 43 -14.76 0.14 5.40
C VAL A 43 -14.22 1.55 5.65
N ASP A 44 -15.12 2.47 6.01
CA ASP A 44 -14.77 3.85 6.36
C ASP A 44 -13.87 3.92 7.60
N CYS A 45 -13.13 5.02 7.73
CA CYS A 45 -12.13 5.17 8.79
C CYS A 45 -12.72 5.10 10.21
N PRO A 46 -13.85 5.76 10.53
CA PRO A 46 -14.51 5.62 11.84
C PRO A 46 -14.84 4.16 12.19
N THR A 47 -15.45 3.41 11.27
CA THR A 47 -15.77 2.00 11.47
C THR A 47 -14.50 1.14 11.67
N ALA A 48 -13.46 1.34 10.86
CA ALA A 48 -12.19 0.64 11.04
C ALA A 48 -11.57 0.95 12.41
N ARG A 49 -11.57 2.22 12.80
CA ARG A 49 -11.04 2.70 14.09
C ARG A 49 -11.75 2.03 15.26
N GLU A 50 -13.08 1.94 15.23
CA GLU A 50 -13.86 1.28 16.28
C GLU A 50 -13.51 -0.21 16.40
N LYS A 51 -13.50 -0.94 15.28
CA LYS A 51 -13.17 -2.37 15.27
C LYS A 51 -11.76 -2.63 15.81
N MET A 52 -10.78 -1.85 15.36
CA MET A 52 -9.40 -1.96 15.85
C MET A 52 -9.29 -1.54 17.33
N ALA A 53 -10.15 -0.63 17.81
CA ALA A 53 -10.22 -0.24 19.22
C ALA A 53 -10.79 -1.35 20.13
N GLN A 54 -11.51 -2.33 19.57
CA GLN A 54 -12.05 -3.47 20.32
C GLN A 54 -11.08 -4.65 20.42
N ASP A 55 -10.00 -4.67 19.63
CA ASP A 55 -8.97 -5.71 19.65
C ASP A 55 -7.58 -5.11 19.97
N PRO A 56 -7.29 -4.77 21.24
CA PRO A 56 -6.01 -4.18 21.62
C PRO A 56 -4.82 -5.12 21.45
N GLU A 57 -5.02 -6.43 21.47
CA GLU A 57 -3.93 -7.41 21.38
C GLU A 57 -3.36 -7.50 19.95
N ASN A 58 -4.21 -7.37 18.93
CA ASN A 58 -3.77 -7.36 17.52
C ASN A 58 -3.70 -5.96 16.90
N ARG A 59 -3.99 -4.91 17.68
CA ARG A 59 -3.94 -3.53 17.20
C ARG A 59 -2.51 -3.04 17.07
N TRP A 60 -2.08 -2.86 15.82
CA TRP A 60 -0.80 -2.23 15.53
C TRP A 60 -0.86 -0.70 15.59
N MET A 61 -2.00 -0.11 15.21
CA MET A 61 -2.28 1.32 15.37
C MET A 61 -3.79 1.60 15.36
N LEU A 62 -4.23 2.77 15.84
CA LEU A 62 -5.57 3.27 15.57
C LEU A 62 -5.51 4.23 14.37
N PRO A 63 -6.26 3.99 13.28
CA PRO A 63 -6.21 4.86 12.10
C PRO A 63 -6.70 6.26 12.43
N LYS A 64 -5.99 7.27 11.91
CA LYS A 64 -6.35 8.69 12.02
C LYS A 64 -7.34 9.02 10.89
N CYS A 65 -8.48 9.59 11.23
CA CYS A 65 -9.54 9.91 10.28
C CYS A 65 -9.62 11.42 10.01
N ASN A 66 -10.09 11.78 8.82
CA ASN A 66 -10.56 13.11 8.48
C ASN A 66 -12.00 13.32 8.98
N ASP A 67 -12.46 14.57 8.99
CA ASP A 67 -13.80 14.95 9.46
C ASP A 67 -14.93 14.41 8.55
N ASP A 68 -14.61 14.09 7.29
CA ASP A 68 -15.52 13.50 6.30
C ASP A 68 -15.62 11.96 6.42
N GLY A 69 -14.89 11.35 7.35
CA GLY A 69 -14.84 9.90 7.54
C GLY A 69 -13.82 9.16 6.68
N THR A 70 -13.08 9.86 5.80
CA THR A 70 -11.97 9.28 5.05
C THR A 70 -10.72 9.10 5.93
N TYR A 71 -9.74 8.36 5.43
CA TYR A 71 -8.46 8.20 6.12
C TYR A 71 -7.59 9.43 5.93
N LYS A 72 -6.89 9.86 7.00
CA LYS A 72 -5.77 10.78 6.83
C LYS A 72 -4.70 10.12 5.97
N ASP A 73 -4.07 10.91 5.12
CA ASP A 73 -3.06 10.42 4.19
C ASP A 73 -1.80 9.92 4.91
N LEU A 74 -1.42 10.54 6.04
CA LEU A 74 -0.31 10.10 6.89
C LEU A 74 -0.79 9.32 8.12
N GLN A 75 -0.41 8.05 8.20
CA GLN A 75 -0.76 7.11 9.26
C GLN A 75 0.52 6.68 9.99
N CYS A 76 0.60 6.87 11.31
CA CYS A 76 1.80 6.56 12.09
C CYS A 76 1.52 5.54 13.20
N TYR A 77 2.53 4.72 13.47
CA TYR A 77 2.52 3.74 14.56
C TYR A 77 2.81 4.45 15.89
N ASP A 78 1.78 4.65 16.72
CA ASP A 78 1.92 5.30 18.02
C ASP A 78 2.31 4.29 19.14
N GLN A 79 3.01 3.19 18.80
CA GLN A 79 2.98 1.97 19.61
C GLN A 79 4.05 1.90 20.73
N TYR A 80 5.14 2.67 20.67
CA TYR A 80 6.21 2.59 21.69
C TYR A 80 6.88 3.95 21.94
N PRO A 81 6.99 4.42 23.21
CA PRO A 81 7.66 5.67 23.57
C PRO A 81 9.12 5.77 23.11
N ASP A 82 9.77 4.62 22.93
CA ASP A 82 11.19 4.50 22.61
C ASP A 82 11.47 4.18 21.14
N VAL A 83 10.42 4.06 20.31
CA VAL A 83 10.55 3.81 18.86
C VAL A 83 10.12 5.08 18.14
N PRO A 84 10.95 5.62 17.21
CA PRO A 84 10.54 6.77 16.42
C PRO A 84 9.25 6.45 15.66
N ASP A 85 8.31 7.39 15.64
CA ASP A 85 7.05 7.30 14.91
C ASP A 85 7.34 6.84 13.48
N THR A 86 7.03 5.59 13.20
CA THR A 86 7.11 5.08 11.84
C THR A 86 5.81 5.42 11.18
N CYS A 87 5.86 6.12 10.05
CA CYS A 87 4.66 6.51 9.31
C CYS A 87 4.57 5.78 7.97
N MET A 88 3.35 5.70 7.45
CA MET A 88 3.03 5.24 6.11
C MET A 88 2.04 6.20 5.46
N CYS A 89 1.98 6.17 4.14
CA CYS A 89 1.00 6.89 3.36
C CYS A 89 -0.15 5.98 2.97
N THR A 90 -1.38 6.47 3.10
CA THR A 90 -2.61 5.80 2.69
C THR A 90 -3.45 6.74 1.83
N ALA A 91 -4.18 6.21 0.85
CA ALA A 91 -5.20 6.96 0.15
C ALA A 91 -6.42 7.22 1.05
N LEU A 92 -7.35 8.07 0.57
CA LEU A 92 -8.54 8.48 1.33
C LEU A 92 -9.51 7.33 1.62
N ASP A 93 -9.48 6.28 0.80
CA ASP A 93 -10.24 5.04 0.97
C ASP A 93 -9.57 4.03 1.91
N GLY A 94 -8.35 4.33 2.38
CA GLY A 94 -7.55 3.45 3.24
C GLY A 94 -6.56 2.56 2.47
N THR A 95 -6.47 2.66 1.14
CA THR A 95 -5.50 1.91 0.34
C THR A 95 -4.07 2.27 0.76
N PRO A 96 -3.21 1.31 1.14
CA PRO A 96 -1.83 1.61 1.51
C PRO A 96 -1.01 2.01 0.27
N LEU A 97 -0.43 3.21 0.29
CA LEU A 97 0.44 3.72 -0.78
C LEU A 97 1.91 3.42 -0.52
N THR A 98 2.32 3.41 0.75
CA THR A 98 3.67 3.01 1.15
C THR A 98 3.61 1.96 2.25
N LEU A 99 4.67 1.16 2.35
CA LEU A 99 4.82 0.21 3.45
C LEU A 99 5.75 0.78 4.52
N PRO A 100 5.39 0.64 5.80
CA PRO A 100 6.19 1.12 6.92
C PRO A 100 7.46 0.30 7.09
N GLY A 101 8.56 0.95 7.48
CA GLY A 101 9.83 0.27 7.73
C GLY A 101 10.61 -0.16 6.48
N PHE A 102 10.08 0.02 5.27
CA PHE A 102 10.78 -0.24 4.00
C PHE A 102 11.67 0.94 3.56
N GLY A 103 12.52 1.43 4.47
CA GLY A 103 13.55 2.44 4.14
C GLY A 103 13.03 3.83 3.73
N LEU A 104 11.75 4.12 4.00
CA LEU A 104 11.12 5.43 3.83
C LEU A 104 10.79 6.02 5.20
N ASP A 105 11.27 7.23 5.47
CA ASP A 105 10.97 8.04 6.66
C ASP A 105 9.96 9.12 6.25
N VAL A 106 8.75 8.70 5.89
CA VAL A 106 7.72 9.60 5.37
C VAL A 106 7.21 10.54 6.46
N LYS A 107 7.22 11.84 6.17
CA LYS A 107 6.73 12.91 7.05
C LYS A 107 5.52 13.62 6.46
N THR A 108 5.31 13.42 5.17
CA THR A 108 4.19 13.95 4.41
C THR A 108 3.88 12.98 3.27
N CYS A 109 2.66 13.03 2.74
CA CYS A 109 2.22 12.13 1.68
C CYS A 109 1.87 12.88 0.39
N VAL A 110 2.15 14.19 0.31
CA VAL A 110 1.74 15.05 -0.81
C VAL A 110 2.17 14.52 -2.18
N CYS A 111 3.39 14.01 -2.30
CA CYS A 111 3.89 13.50 -3.58
C CYS A 111 3.31 12.11 -3.89
N PHE A 112 3.30 11.18 -2.94
CA PHE A 112 2.72 9.84 -3.14
C PHE A 112 1.20 9.89 -3.43
N MET A 113 0.48 10.81 -2.80
CA MET A 113 -0.93 11.05 -3.11
C MET A 113 -1.12 11.60 -4.53
N ALA A 114 -0.22 12.46 -5.01
CA ALA A 114 -0.24 12.91 -6.40
C ALA A 114 0.04 11.74 -7.36
N GLN A 115 0.99 10.87 -7.03
CA GLN A 115 1.26 9.67 -7.83
C GLN A 115 0.04 8.77 -7.95
N TYR A 116 -0.63 8.51 -6.82
CA TYR A 116 -1.84 7.70 -6.77
C TYR A 116 -2.96 8.30 -7.64
N LYS A 117 -3.23 9.61 -7.50
CA LYS A 117 -4.25 10.30 -8.29
C LYS A 117 -3.97 10.27 -9.79
N ILE A 118 -2.70 10.40 -10.18
CA ILE A 118 -2.29 10.29 -11.58
C ILE A 118 -2.54 8.86 -12.07
N SER A 119 -2.07 7.85 -11.33
CA SER A 119 -2.24 6.44 -11.70
C SER A 119 -3.71 5.99 -11.80
N GLU A 120 -4.60 6.58 -11.00
CA GLU A 120 -6.03 6.27 -11.01
C GLU A 120 -6.72 6.80 -12.27
N HIS A 121 -6.28 7.95 -12.78
CA HIS A 121 -6.88 8.62 -13.94
C HIS A 121 -6.22 8.26 -15.26
N ASP A 122 -4.89 8.15 -15.26
CA ASP A 122 -4.04 7.88 -16.41
C ASP A 122 -2.84 7.00 -15.99
N PRO A 123 -2.93 5.67 -16.16
CA PRO A 123 -1.87 4.75 -15.75
C PRO A 123 -0.60 4.89 -16.61
N ASP A 124 -0.69 5.55 -17.77
CA ASP A 124 0.44 5.75 -18.69
C ASP A 124 1.09 7.14 -18.52
N ALA A 125 0.54 7.98 -17.62
CA ALA A 125 1.08 9.30 -17.34
C ALA A 125 2.43 9.26 -16.60
N GLU A 126 3.24 10.28 -16.84
CA GLU A 126 4.53 10.43 -16.16
C GLU A 126 4.35 10.74 -14.68
N MET A 127 4.99 9.93 -13.84
CA MET A 127 4.86 10.00 -12.40
C MET A 127 5.83 11.04 -11.81
N PRO A 128 5.40 11.94 -10.91
CA PRO A 128 6.31 12.89 -10.29
C PRO A 128 7.34 12.18 -9.43
N LYS A 129 8.53 12.77 -9.34
CA LYS A 129 9.62 12.27 -8.50
C LYS A 129 9.41 12.71 -7.05
N CYS A 130 9.40 11.74 -6.13
CA CYS A 130 9.25 11.99 -4.70
C CYS A 130 10.56 11.82 -3.95
N GLU A 131 10.73 12.59 -2.88
CA GLU A 131 11.74 12.37 -1.86
C GLU A 131 11.31 11.29 -0.87
N LYS A 132 12.26 10.75 -0.10
CA LYS A 132 11.99 9.69 0.89
C LYS A 132 11.04 10.12 2.01
N ASP A 133 10.96 11.42 2.26
CA ASP A 133 10.04 12.01 3.24
C ASP A 133 8.61 12.19 2.72
N GLY A 134 8.38 11.85 1.44
CA GLY A 134 7.12 11.94 0.72
C GLY A 134 6.76 13.32 0.19
N SER A 135 7.68 14.29 0.29
CA SER A 135 7.59 15.56 -0.43
C SER A 135 8.01 15.41 -1.90
N PHE A 136 7.74 16.42 -2.72
CA PHE A 136 8.22 16.43 -4.10
C PHE A 136 9.73 16.68 -4.15
N ALA A 137 10.43 15.93 -5.01
CA ALA A 137 11.81 16.27 -5.36
C ALA A 137 11.85 17.65 -6.03
N PRO A 138 12.82 18.52 -5.70
CA PRO A 138 12.81 19.91 -6.15
C PRO A 138 12.92 20.03 -7.68
N LEU A 139 13.64 19.11 -8.33
CA LEU A 139 13.72 19.02 -9.79
C LEU A 139 12.78 17.93 -10.29
N GLN A 140 11.86 18.32 -11.17
CA GLN A 140 10.94 17.43 -11.89
C GLN A 140 11.27 17.49 -13.38
N CYS A 141 11.23 16.34 -14.06
CA CYS A 141 11.55 16.24 -15.48
C CYS A 141 10.52 15.37 -16.17
N SER A 142 10.10 15.79 -17.36
CA SER A 142 9.22 15.03 -18.24
C SER A 142 10.05 14.38 -19.34
N GLU A 143 10.01 13.06 -19.41
CA GLU A 143 10.59 12.25 -20.47
C GLU A 143 9.86 12.42 -21.80
N ILE A 144 8.57 12.79 -21.80
CA ILE A 144 7.83 13.05 -23.03
C ILE A 144 8.27 14.38 -23.66
N SER A 145 8.25 15.46 -22.87
CA SER A 145 8.56 16.82 -23.37
C SER A 145 10.06 17.14 -23.37
N LYS A 146 10.88 16.32 -22.70
CA LYS A 146 12.32 16.55 -22.45
C LYS A 146 12.62 17.89 -21.76
N LYS A 147 11.67 18.38 -20.96
CA LYS A 147 11.80 19.60 -20.17
C LYS A 147 11.80 19.28 -18.68
N CYS A 148 12.53 20.08 -17.91
CA CYS A 148 12.51 20.02 -16.46
C CYS A 148 12.00 21.34 -15.87
N TRP A 149 11.48 21.27 -14.66
CA TRP A 149 10.97 22.41 -13.89
C TRP A 149 11.32 22.26 -12.41
N CYS A 150 11.31 23.38 -11.69
CA CYS A 150 11.53 23.38 -10.25
C CYS A 150 10.20 23.47 -9.51
N VAL A 151 10.05 22.68 -8.45
CA VAL A 151 8.90 22.71 -7.54
C VAL A 151 9.33 22.92 -6.10
N ASP A 152 8.41 23.43 -5.28
CA ASP A 152 8.57 23.38 -3.83
C ASP A 152 8.21 21.98 -3.27
N ARG A 153 8.33 21.82 -1.95
CA ARG A 153 8.05 20.54 -1.27
C ARG A 153 6.59 20.09 -1.40
N ASN A 154 5.67 20.99 -1.73
CA ASN A 154 4.25 20.74 -1.93
C ASN A 154 3.88 20.49 -3.41
N GLY A 155 4.85 20.64 -4.32
CA GLY A 155 4.64 20.45 -5.76
C GLY A 155 4.27 21.74 -6.51
N ASN A 156 4.29 22.90 -5.87
CA ASN A 156 4.02 24.17 -6.55
C ASN A 156 5.20 24.53 -7.46
N VAL A 157 4.92 24.88 -8.71
CA VAL A 157 5.94 25.23 -9.70
C VAL A 157 6.58 26.58 -9.33
N LEU A 158 7.89 26.54 -9.10
CA LEU A 158 8.73 27.71 -8.83
C LEU A 158 9.34 28.26 -10.12
N VAL A 159 9.79 27.37 -11.00
CA VAL A 159 10.38 27.70 -12.31
C VAL A 159 9.63 26.91 -13.38
N PRO A 160 9.15 27.54 -14.47
CA PRO A 160 8.38 26.84 -15.48
C PRO A 160 9.22 25.80 -16.26
N PRO A 161 8.58 24.81 -16.92
CA PRO A 161 9.27 23.79 -17.69
C PRO A 161 10.10 24.36 -18.84
N SER A 162 11.40 24.07 -18.83
CA SER A 162 12.36 24.44 -19.88
C SER A 162 13.39 23.33 -20.10
N THR A 163 14.02 23.31 -21.28
CA THR A 163 15.15 22.43 -21.59
C THR A 163 16.45 22.90 -20.94
N GLU A 164 16.49 24.14 -20.44
CA GLU A 164 17.67 24.76 -19.80
C GLU A 164 17.74 24.50 -18.29
N VAL A 165 16.67 23.97 -17.70
CA VAL A 165 16.61 23.65 -16.27
C VAL A 165 17.25 22.28 -16.05
N HIS A 166 18.34 22.25 -15.30
CA HIS A 166 19.07 21.01 -14.98
C HIS A 166 19.32 20.81 -13.48
N SER A 167 19.17 21.85 -12.66
CA SER A 167 19.26 21.81 -11.19
C SER A 167 18.24 22.77 -10.58
N CYS A 168 17.83 22.48 -9.34
CA CYS A 168 16.91 23.29 -8.56
C CYS A 168 17.51 23.64 -7.19
N ASP A 169 18.81 23.94 -7.16
CA ASP A 169 19.48 24.41 -5.95
C ASP A 169 19.01 25.82 -5.57
N SER A 170 19.06 26.14 -4.27
CA SER A 170 18.65 27.44 -3.72
C SER A 170 19.28 28.65 -4.41
N ASN A 171 20.46 28.48 -5.01
CA ASN A 171 21.16 29.52 -5.77
C ASN A 171 20.65 29.68 -7.20
N ASP A 172 20.17 28.60 -7.85
CA ASP A 172 19.65 28.66 -9.21
C ASP A 172 18.21 29.19 -9.24
N ILE A 173 17.41 28.91 -8.20
CA ILE A 173 16.04 29.46 -8.08
C ILE A 173 16.08 31.00 -8.10
N ARG A 174 17.07 31.63 -7.44
CA ARG A 174 17.23 33.10 -7.42
C ARG A 174 17.64 33.72 -8.77
N ARG A 175 18.08 32.92 -9.75
CA ARG A 175 18.45 33.46 -11.09
C ARG A 175 17.23 33.65 -11.99
N PHE A 176 16.11 33.02 -11.65
CA PHE A 176 14.86 33.09 -12.41
C PHE A 176 13.82 34.04 -11.80
N PHE A 177 14.11 34.62 -10.62
CA PHE A 177 13.33 35.66 -9.94
C PHE A 177 14.14 36.96 -9.87
#